data_AF-A0AAV0JQU8-F1
#
_entry.id   AF-A0AAV0JQU8-F1
#
_cell.length_a   1.000
_cell.length_b   1.000
_cell.length_c   1.000
_cell.angle_alpha   90.00
_cell.angle_beta   90.00
_cell.angle_gamma   90.00
#
_symmetry.space_group_name_H-M   'P 1'
#
loop_
_entity.id
_entity.type
_entity.pdbx_description
1 polymer ?
#
loop_
_entity_poly.entity_id
_entity_poly.type
_entity_poly.pdbx_seq_one_letter_code
_entity_poly.pdbx_strand_id
1 'polypeptide(L)'
;MLSPQPLRNGETPSPHPRISAPHFHSTLSVQKLRRFNSLILLLRLLAFCFSLSSSIFMLTNSRGSDSPSWRYVFAANAIVAIYSLLEVAASAWEVLKSATIFPEVLQVWFDFGHDQIFAYLLLSAGSAATALVKTLKDRDTCRSFSAFCLQSDIAIALGFLGFLFLGFTTLLSGYRVVCFVINGSRFHL
;
A
#
# COMPACT_ATOMS: atom_id res chain seq x y z
N MET A 1 -22.84 45.70 -74.86
CA MET A 1 -21.58 45.65 -74.09
C MET A 1 -21.20 44.18 -73.91
N LEU A 2 -19.91 43.87 -74.04
CA LEU A 2 -19.25 42.56 -74.22
C LEU A 2 -19.65 41.42 -73.25
N SER A 3 -19.56 40.18 -73.74
CA SER A 3 -19.38 38.93 -72.97
C SER A 3 -17.86 38.61 -72.87
N PRO A 4 -17.33 37.94 -71.82
CA PRO A 4 -17.23 36.45 -71.84
C PRO A 4 -17.27 35.73 -70.44
N GLN A 5 -17.52 34.42 -70.43
CA GLN A 5 -17.20 33.44 -69.34
C GLN A 5 -15.70 32.99 -69.39
N PRO A 6 -15.12 32.07 -68.55
CA PRO A 6 -15.50 31.42 -67.26
C PRO A 6 -14.34 31.45 -66.19
N LEU A 7 -14.48 30.86 -64.97
CA LEU A 7 -13.44 30.04 -64.27
C LEU A 7 -13.84 29.58 -62.84
N ARG A 8 -13.16 28.52 -62.42
CA ARG A 8 -13.38 27.51 -61.38
C ARG A 8 -12.51 27.78 -60.12
N ASN A 9 -12.79 27.04 -59.03
CA ASN A 9 -12.08 26.90 -57.73
C ASN A 9 -12.64 27.81 -56.63
N GLY A 10 -12.98 27.38 -55.42
CA GLY A 10 -12.55 26.20 -54.66
C GLY A 10 -12.03 26.69 -53.32
N GLU A 11 -12.91 27.01 -52.35
CA GLU A 11 -12.51 27.36 -50.98
C GLU A 11 -13.34 26.57 -49.99
N THR A 12 -12.81 25.38 -49.67
CA THR A 12 -13.16 24.59 -48.50
C THR A 12 -12.83 25.35 -47.21
N PRO A 13 -13.56 25.12 -46.11
CA PRO A 13 -13.26 25.73 -44.83
C PRO A 13 -11.85 25.31 -44.40
N SER A 14 -11.02 26.29 -44.09
CA SER A 14 -9.68 26.12 -43.54
C SER A 14 -9.72 25.16 -42.33
N PRO A 15 -9.07 23.99 -42.39
CA PRO A 15 -8.82 23.22 -41.19
C PRO A 15 -7.68 23.95 -40.48
N HIS A 16 -8.00 24.76 -39.48
CA HIS A 16 -6.99 25.11 -38.49
C HIS A 16 -6.46 23.79 -37.92
N PRO A 17 -5.18 23.46 -38.07
CA PRO A 17 -4.61 22.41 -37.26
C PRO A 17 -4.71 22.92 -35.82
N ARG A 18 -5.62 22.35 -35.02
CA ARG A 18 -5.39 22.29 -33.59
C ARG A 18 -4.07 21.57 -33.47
N ILE A 19 -3.01 22.34 -33.26
CA ILE A 19 -1.76 21.83 -32.73
C ILE A 19 -2.18 21.24 -31.39
N SER A 20 -2.48 19.95 -31.38
CA SER A 20 -2.43 19.15 -30.18
C SER A 20 -1.01 19.32 -29.69
N ALA A 21 -0.81 20.24 -28.74
CA ALA A 21 0.44 20.39 -28.05
C ALA A 21 0.86 18.98 -27.64
N PRO A 22 2.05 18.49 -28.05
CA PRO A 22 2.51 17.23 -27.52
C PRO A 22 2.61 17.45 -26.02
N HIS A 23 1.76 16.77 -25.25
CA HIS A 23 1.89 16.72 -23.80
C HIS A 23 3.32 16.21 -23.55
N PHE A 24 4.24 17.13 -23.27
CA PHE A 24 5.63 16.86 -22.96
C PHE A 24 5.63 16.17 -21.59
N HIS A 25 5.29 14.89 -21.59
CA HIS A 25 5.32 14.03 -20.43
C HIS A 25 6.80 13.85 -20.09
N SER A 26 7.34 14.74 -19.26
CA SER A 26 8.76 14.76 -18.92
C SER A 26 9.15 13.38 -18.41
N THR A 27 10.14 12.74 -19.03
CA THR A 27 10.70 11.43 -18.65
C THR A 27 11.05 11.37 -17.15
N LEU A 28 11.44 12.51 -16.59
CA LEU A 28 11.70 12.70 -15.15
C LEU A 28 10.47 12.46 -14.27
N SER A 29 9.27 12.88 -14.70
CA SER A 29 8.01 12.67 -13.95
C SER A 29 7.65 11.18 -13.89
N VAL A 30 7.79 10.46 -15.01
CA VAL A 30 7.57 9.01 -15.11
C VAL A 30 8.55 8.24 -14.23
N GLN A 31 9.82 8.64 -14.22
CA GLN A 31 10.85 7.99 -13.42
C GLN A 31 10.66 8.23 -11.93
N LYS A 32 10.29 9.45 -11.52
CA LYS A 32 9.90 9.76 -10.13
C LYS A 32 8.69 8.94 -9.71
N LEU A 33 7.66 8.84 -10.56
CA LEU A 33 6.48 8.03 -10.31
C LEU A 33 6.81 6.54 -10.13
N ARG A 34 7.63 5.99 -11.02
CA ARG A 34 8.07 4.59 -10.93
C ARG A 34 8.81 4.31 -9.61
N ARG A 35 9.71 5.22 -9.19
CA ARG A 35 10.42 5.10 -7.91
C ARG A 35 9.46 5.17 -6.72
N PHE A 36 8.49 6.07 -6.75
CA PHE A 36 7.49 6.21 -5.70
C PHE A 36 6.61 4.95 -5.58
N ASN A 37 6.13 4.43 -6.71
CA ASN A 37 5.34 3.19 -6.75
C ASN A 37 6.17 1.99 -6.26
N SER A 38 7.43 1.90 -6.68
CA SER A 38 8.34 0.84 -6.24
C SER A 38 8.62 0.90 -4.74
N LEU A 39 8.70 2.11 -4.17
CA LEU A 39 8.93 2.29 -2.73
C LEU A 39 7.72 1.84 -1.92
N ILE A 40 6.50 2.19 -2.34
CA ILE A 40 5.25 1.69 -1.71
C ILE A 40 5.19 0.16 -1.77
N LEU A 41 5.49 -0.42 -2.93
CA LEU A 41 5.49 -1.88 -3.10
C LEU A 41 6.53 -2.56 -2.20
N LEU A 42 7.73 -1.97 -2.05
CA LEU A 42 8.75 -2.47 -1.14
C LEU A 42 8.28 -2.41 0.32
N LEU A 43 7.66 -1.31 0.75
CA LEU A 43 7.13 -1.18 2.11
C LEU A 43 6.04 -2.23 2.38
N ARG A 44 5.14 -2.48 1.42
CA ARG A 44 4.11 -3.54 1.51
C ARG A 44 4.73 -4.94 1.58
N LEU A 45 5.80 -5.20 0.81
CA LEU A 45 6.53 -6.46 0.88
C LEU A 45 7.21 -6.64 2.26
N LEU A 46 7.83 -5.59 2.80
CA LEU A 46 8.42 -5.65 4.14
C LEU A 46 7.34 -5.89 5.20
N ALA A 47 6.22 -5.17 5.14
CA ALA A 47 5.07 -5.40 6.02
C ALA A 47 4.60 -6.86 5.98
N PHE A 48 4.48 -7.43 4.77
CA PHE A 48 4.19 -8.87 4.59
C PHE A 48 5.19 -9.76 5.32
N CYS A 49 6.49 -9.57 5.07
CA CYS A 49 7.54 -10.42 5.67
C CYS A 49 7.51 -10.36 7.21
N PHE A 50 7.38 -9.16 7.78
CA PHE A 50 7.35 -8.96 9.23
C PHE A 50 6.07 -9.51 9.86
N SER A 51 4.91 -9.26 9.26
CA SER A 51 3.61 -9.76 9.72
C SER A 51 3.53 -11.30 9.62
N LEU A 52 4.07 -11.89 8.55
CA LEU A 52 4.16 -13.33 8.41
C LEU A 52 5.08 -13.95 9.47
N SER A 53 6.26 -13.34 9.68
CA SER A 53 7.21 -13.81 10.69
C SER A 53 6.60 -13.76 12.09
N SER A 54 5.95 -12.64 12.45
CA SER A 54 5.17 -12.49 13.68
C SER A 54 4.14 -13.61 13.85
N SER A 55 3.33 -13.86 12.81
CA SER A 55 2.32 -14.92 12.83
C SER A 55 2.92 -16.31 13.05
N ILE A 56 4.04 -16.63 12.39
CA ILE A 56 4.74 -17.91 12.52
C ILE A 56 5.30 -18.07 13.94
N PHE A 57 5.95 -17.05 14.50
CA PHE A 57 6.45 -17.10 15.87
C PHE A 57 5.31 -17.22 16.90
N MET A 58 4.16 -16.61 16.64
CA MET A 58 2.97 -16.76 17.50
C MET A 58 2.32 -18.14 17.40
N LEU A 59 2.28 -18.72 16.19
CA LEU A 59 1.71 -20.04 15.94
C LEU A 59 2.57 -21.16 16.54
N THR A 60 3.89 -21.04 16.39
CA THR A 60 4.86 -22.00 16.96
C THR A 60 4.92 -21.91 18.48
N ASN A 61 4.43 -20.80 19.05
CA ASN A 61 4.34 -20.63 20.49
C ASN A 61 2.96 -21.06 21.05
N SER A 62 2.74 -22.37 21.11
CA SER A 62 1.45 -22.98 21.46
C SER A 62 1.00 -22.79 22.91
N ARG A 63 1.88 -22.36 23.83
CA ARG A 63 1.51 -22.17 25.24
C ARG A 63 0.67 -20.92 25.51
N GLY A 64 0.62 -19.97 24.57
CA GLY A 64 -0.18 -18.75 24.67
C GLY A 64 -1.56 -18.83 24.00
N SER A 65 -1.88 -19.94 23.31
CA SER A 65 -3.02 -20.05 22.39
C SER A 65 -4.39 -19.85 23.04
N ASP A 66 -4.51 -20.08 24.35
CA ASP A 66 -5.78 -20.01 25.06
C ASP A 66 -6.19 -18.58 25.40
N SER A 67 -5.25 -17.62 25.34
CA SER A 67 -5.54 -16.22 25.60
C SER A 67 -6.25 -15.57 24.40
N PRO A 68 -7.40 -14.89 24.60
CA PRO A 68 -8.10 -14.20 23.52
C PRO A 68 -7.23 -13.12 22.87
N SER A 69 -6.40 -12.42 23.66
CA SER A 69 -5.46 -11.44 23.13
C SER A 69 -4.39 -12.09 22.24
N TRP A 70 -3.90 -13.29 22.57
CA TRP A 70 -2.92 -14.00 21.74
C TRP A 70 -3.50 -14.38 20.38
N ARG A 71 -4.72 -14.93 20.38
CA ARG A 71 -5.46 -15.29 19.17
C ARG A 71 -5.76 -14.07 18.30
N TYR A 72 -6.11 -12.94 18.92
CA TYR A 72 -6.32 -11.69 18.20
C TYR A 72 -5.06 -11.22 17.48
N VAL A 73 -3.89 -11.26 18.14
CA VAL A 73 -2.64 -10.78 17.54
C VAL A 73 -2.18 -11.69 16.42
N PHE A 74 -2.27 -13.01 16.63
CA PHE A 74 -2.04 -13.99 15.57
C PHE A 74 -2.96 -13.74 14.37
N ALA A 75 -4.27 -13.61 14.60
CA ALA A 75 -5.24 -13.39 13.52
C ALA A 75 -4.98 -12.08 12.78
N ALA A 76 -4.70 -10.98 13.49
CA ALA A 76 -4.39 -9.69 12.90
C ALA A 76 -3.15 -9.76 11.99
N ASN A 77 -2.05 -10.34 12.48
CA ASN A 77 -0.83 -10.49 11.69
C ASN A 77 -1.02 -11.44 10.50
N ALA A 78 -1.82 -12.50 10.66
CA ALA A 78 -2.11 -13.44 9.58
C ALA A 78 -2.97 -12.81 8.48
N ILE A 79 -4.03 -12.07 8.85
CA ILE A 79 -4.88 -11.32 7.92
C ILE A 79 -4.03 -10.34 7.10
N VAL A 80 -3.20 -9.56 7.78
CA VAL A 80 -2.34 -8.58 7.12
C VAL A 80 -1.32 -9.24 6.21
N ALA A 81 -0.70 -10.35 6.64
CA ALA A 81 0.24 -11.08 5.80
C ALA A 81 -0.44 -11.61 4.51
N ILE A 82 -1.61 -12.23 4.63
CA ILE A 82 -2.35 -12.73 3.46
C ILE A 82 -2.73 -11.58 2.54
N TYR A 83 -3.26 -10.50 3.10
CA TYR A 83 -3.67 -9.33 2.32
C TYR A 83 -2.49 -8.71 1.57
N SER A 84 -1.39 -8.41 2.27
CA SER A 84 -0.20 -7.81 1.66
C SER A 84 0.43 -8.71 0.60
N LEU A 85 0.36 -10.04 0.76
CA LEU A 85 0.82 -10.98 -0.28
C LEU A 85 -0.02 -10.87 -1.56
N LEU A 86 -1.34 -10.90 -1.42
CA LEU A 86 -2.26 -10.77 -2.54
C LEU A 86 -2.04 -9.45 -3.28
N GLU A 87 -1.81 -8.38 -2.52
CA GLU A 87 -1.57 -7.06 -3.07
C GLU A 87 -0.23 -6.92 -3.79
N VAL A 88 0.85 -7.43 -3.21
CA VAL A 88 2.16 -7.45 -3.87
C VAL A 88 2.10 -8.30 -5.15
N ALA A 89 1.40 -9.43 -5.11
CA ALA A 89 1.19 -10.29 -6.27
C ALA A 89 0.35 -9.60 -7.36
N ALA A 90 -0.74 -8.94 -6.99
CA ALA A 90 -1.58 -8.17 -7.91
C ALA A 90 -0.78 -7.02 -8.54
N SER A 91 -0.02 -6.27 -7.74
CA SER A 91 0.82 -5.17 -8.22
C SER A 91 1.92 -5.65 -9.16
N ALA A 92 2.57 -6.79 -8.84
CA ALA A 92 3.55 -7.41 -9.72
C ALA A 92 2.90 -7.85 -11.03
N TRP A 93 1.72 -8.47 -10.96
CA TRP A 93 0.96 -8.91 -12.14
C TRP A 93 0.59 -7.73 -13.05
N GLU A 94 0.12 -6.62 -12.50
CA GLU A 94 -0.16 -5.39 -13.26
C GLU A 94 1.09 -4.85 -13.97
N VAL A 95 2.25 -4.86 -13.28
CA VAL A 95 3.52 -4.45 -13.88
C VAL A 95 3.92 -5.36 -15.04
N LEU A 96 3.73 -6.68 -14.89
CA LEU A 96 4.04 -7.64 -15.95
C LEU A 96 3.10 -7.51 -17.16
N LYS A 97 1.79 -7.29 -16.92
CA LYS A 97 0.77 -7.28 -17.97
C LYS A 97 0.50 -5.91 -18.57
N SER A 98 1.07 -4.85 -18.01
CA SER A 98 0.84 -3.44 -18.40
C SER A 98 -0.65 -3.07 -18.49
N ALA A 99 -1.48 -3.70 -17.64
CA ALA A 99 -2.92 -3.51 -17.59
C ALA A 99 -3.31 -3.06 -16.19
N THR A 100 -4.05 -1.95 -16.11
CA THR A 100 -4.57 -1.39 -14.86
C THR A 100 -5.91 -2.02 -14.51
N ILE A 101 -6.07 -2.55 -13.29
CA ILE A 101 -7.34 -3.16 -12.86
C ILE A 101 -8.38 -2.09 -12.49
N PHE A 102 -7.93 -0.94 -11.97
CA PHE A 102 -8.83 0.11 -11.47
C PHE A 102 -8.64 1.47 -12.15
N PRO A 103 -9.71 2.30 -12.22
CA PRO A 103 -9.58 3.72 -12.53
C PRO A 103 -8.69 4.42 -11.49
N GLU A 104 -7.96 5.45 -11.93
CA GLU A 104 -6.97 6.15 -11.10
C GLU A 104 -7.54 6.68 -9.78
N VAL A 105 -8.76 7.25 -9.81
CA VAL A 105 -9.44 7.77 -8.62
C VAL A 105 -9.70 6.67 -7.60
N LEU A 106 -10.25 5.54 -8.04
CA LEU A 106 -10.57 4.43 -7.16
C LEU A 106 -9.29 3.82 -6.59
N GLN A 107 -8.23 3.72 -7.41
CA GLN A 107 -6.94 3.18 -6.97
C GLN A 107 -6.32 4.00 -5.84
N VAL A 108 -6.35 5.33 -5.91
CA VAL A 108 -5.74 6.21 -4.89
C VAL A 108 -6.46 6.12 -3.55
N TRP A 109 -7.80 6.12 -3.56
CA TRP A 109 -8.59 5.97 -2.35
C TRP A 109 -8.53 4.56 -1.78
N PHE A 110 -8.54 3.54 -2.64
CA PHE A 110 -8.39 2.15 -2.23
C PHE A 110 -7.04 1.92 -1.56
N ASP A 111 -5.94 2.38 -2.18
CA ASP A 111 -4.57 2.30 -1.63
C ASP A 111 -4.52 2.87 -0.21
N PHE A 112 -4.98 4.12 -0.03
CA PHE A 112 -4.94 4.78 1.26
C PHE A 112 -5.82 4.12 2.31
N GLY A 113 -7.07 3.78 1.94
CA GLY A 113 -8.04 3.24 2.88
C GLY A 113 -7.59 1.92 3.48
N HIS A 114 -7.12 0.97 2.66
CA HIS A 114 -6.70 -0.32 3.18
C HIS A 114 -5.39 -0.23 3.97
N ASP A 115 -4.40 0.55 3.50
CA ASP A 115 -3.10 0.70 4.17
C ASP A 115 -3.35 1.20 5.61
N GLN A 116 -4.25 2.19 5.74
CA GLN A 116 -4.64 2.77 7.01
C GLN A 116 -5.37 1.76 7.91
N ILE A 117 -6.35 1.02 7.38
CA ILE A 117 -7.12 0.01 8.14
C ILE A 117 -6.18 -1.05 8.71
N PHE A 118 -5.27 -1.59 7.88
CA PHE A 118 -4.35 -2.65 8.31
C PHE A 118 -3.27 -2.14 9.26
N ALA A 119 -2.80 -0.89 9.11
CA ALA A 119 -1.92 -0.27 10.07
C ALA A 119 -2.59 -0.18 11.46
N TYR A 120 -3.83 0.30 11.54
CA TYR A 120 -4.55 0.36 12.81
C TYR A 120 -4.84 -1.03 13.39
N LEU A 121 -5.11 -2.02 12.55
CA LEU A 121 -5.30 -3.40 12.98
C LEU A 121 -4.03 -3.95 13.66
N LEU A 122 -2.85 -3.79 13.03
CA LEU A 122 -1.58 -4.23 13.64
C LEU A 122 -1.22 -3.44 14.89
N LEU A 123 -1.49 -2.13 14.93
CA LEU A 123 -1.23 -1.30 16.11
C LEU A 123 -2.08 -1.73 17.31
N SER A 124 -3.38 -1.95 17.07
CA SER A 124 -4.33 -2.42 18.08
C SER A 124 -3.92 -3.81 18.60
N ALA A 125 -3.60 -4.73 17.68
CA ALA A 125 -3.08 -6.05 18.02
C ALA A 125 -1.80 -5.97 18.85
N GLY A 126 -0.76 -5.28 18.37
CA GLY A 126 0.51 -5.12 19.08
C GLY A 126 0.32 -4.59 20.51
N SER A 127 -0.57 -3.59 20.69
CA SER A 127 -0.90 -3.04 22.00
C SER A 127 -1.52 -4.08 22.95
N ALA A 128 -2.47 -4.89 22.45
CA ALA A 128 -3.07 -5.98 23.22
C ALA A 128 -2.03 -7.08 23.58
N ALA A 129 -1.12 -7.39 22.66
CA ALA A 129 -0.05 -8.36 22.87
C ALA A 129 0.92 -7.91 23.98
N THR A 130 1.34 -6.64 23.95
CA THR A 130 2.24 -6.07 24.96
C THR A 130 1.59 -6.08 26.35
N ALA A 131 0.29 -5.76 26.45
CA ALA A 131 -0.43 -5.84 27.73
C ALA A 131 -0.50 -7.27 28.28
N LEU A 132 -0.72 -8.26 27.41
CA LEU A 132 -0.70 -9.67 27.79
C LEU A 132 0.68 -10.10 28.28
N VAL A 133 1.75 -9.81 27.53
CA VAL A 133 3.12 -10.19 27.91
C VAL A 133 3.55 -9.53 29.23
N LYS A 134 3.16 -8.27 29.46
CA LYS A 134 3.39 -7.60 30.74
C LYS A 134 2.73 -8.35 31.90
N THR A 135 1.47 -8.75 31.73
CA THR A 135 0.73 -9.53 32.73
C THR A 135 1.37 -10.90 32.99
N LEU A 136 1.86 -11.58 31.95
CA LEU A 136 2.56 -12.87 32.07
C LEU A 136 3.93 -12.74 32.76
N LYS A 137 4.62 -11.61 32.56
CA LYS A 137 5.88 -11.29 33.22
C LYS A 137 5.68 -11.02 34.71
N ASP A 138 4.63 -10.29 35.07
CA ASP A 138 4.29 -9.97 36.46
C ASP A 138 3.85 -11.21 37.26
N ARG A 139 3.33 -12.26 36.59
CA ARG A 139 2.87 -13.51 37.23
C ARG A 139 3.93 -14.62 37.33
N ASP A 140 5.23 -14.29 37.23
CA ASP A 140 6.38 -15.23 37.26
C ASP A 140 6.38 -16.36 36.21
N THR A 141 5.37 -16.43 35.32
CA THR A 141 5.27 -17.43 34.24
C THR A 141 6.49 -17.33 33.32
N CYS A 142 6.98 -16.11 33.13
CA CYS A 142 8.18 -15.79 32.37
C CYS A 142 9.50 -16.23 33.05
N ARG A 143 9.52 -16.27 34.39
CA ARG A 143 10.69 -16.71 35.17
C ARG A 143 10.90 -18.22 35.04
N SER A 144 9.82 -18.96 34.87
CA SER A 144 9.86 -20.42 34.68
C SER A 144 10.17 -20.82 33.23
N PHE A 145 9.93 -19.95 32.23
CA PHE A 145 10.08 -20.25 30.80
C PHE A 145 10.70 -19.08 30.01
N SER A 146 12.02 -18.93 30.09
CA SER A 146 12.76 -17.85 29.42
C SER A 146 12.64 -17.89 27.89
N ALA A 147 12.66 -19.07 27.28
CA ALA A 147 12.55 -19.23 25.83
C ALA A 147 11.16 -18.81 25.28
N PHE A 148 10.08 -19.11 26.02
CA PHE A 148 8.73 -18.71 25.67
C PHE A 148 8.57 -17.19 25.63
N CYS A 149 9.10 -16.51 26.65
CA CYS A 149 9.03 -15.05 26.71
C CYS A 149 9.86 -14.39 25.63
N LEU A 150 11.09 -14.87 25.41
CA LEU A 150 11.94 -14.34 24.35
C LEU A 150 11.27 -14.47 22.97
N GLN A 151 10.67 -15.63 22.69
CA GLN A 151 9.93 -15.85 21.44
C GLN A 151 8.70 -14.94 21.31
N SER A 152 7.99 -14.70 22.42
CA SER A 152 6.83 -13.80 22.45
C SER A 152 7.24 -12.34 22.18
N ASP A 153 8.32 -11.89 22.82
CA ASP A 153 8.87 -10.55 22.60
C ASP A 153 9.31 -10.34 21.14
N ILE A 154 9.97 -11.35 20.54
CA ILE A 154 10.35 -11.33 19.12
C ILE A 154 9.09 -11.23 18.24
N ALA A 155 8.07 -12.05 18.49
CA ALA A 155 6.84 -12.02 17.71
C ALA A 155 6.16 -10.64 17.75
N ILE A 156 6.05 -10.05 18.94
CA ILE A 156 5.44 -8.73 19.14
C ILE A 156 6.26 -7.64 18.43
N ALA A 157 7.59 -7.68 18.57
CA ALA A 157 8.47 -6.72 17.91
C ALA A 157 8.34 -6.77 16.38
N LEU A 158 8.28 -7.99 15.80
CA LEU A 158 8.05 -8.18 14.36
C LEU A 158 6.67 -7.63 13.94
N GLY A 159 5.63 -7.84 14.74
CA GLY A 159 4.30 -7.28 14.47
C GLY A 159 4.29 -5.74 14.47
N PHE A 160 4.95 -5.09 15.43
CA PHE A 160 5.11 -3.63 15.44
C PHE A 160 5.93 -3.13 14.25
N LEU A 161 6.94 -3.89 13.83
CA LEU A 161 7.74 -3.53 12.68
C LEU A 161 6.91 -3.60 11.38
N GLY A 162 6.03 -4.61 11.27
CA GLY A 162 5.00 -4.67 10.22
C GLY A 162 4.06 -3.46 10.24
N PHE A 163 3.60 -3.04 11.43
CA PHE A 163 2.81 -1.82 11.60
C PHE A 163 3.57 -0.57 11.11
N LEU A 164 4.85 -0.42 11.46
CA LEU A 164 5.64 0.74 11.04
C LEU A 164 5.74 0.82 9.52
N PHE A 165 5.97 -0.30 8.84
CA PHE A 165 6.00 -0.33 7.38
C PHE A 165 4.65 0.06 6.76
N LEU A 166 3.52 -0.49 7.25
CA LEU A 166 2.19 -0.06 6.80
C LEU A 166 1.89 1.41 7.14
N GLY A 167 2.39 1.91 8.27
CA GLY A 167 2.28 3.32 8.65
C GLY A 167 2.99 4.22 7.64
N PHE A 168 4.22 3.87 7.24
CA PHE A 168 4.92 4.59 6.17
C PHE A 168 4.18 4.48 4.82
N THR A 169 3.63 3.31 4.48
CA THR A 169 2.80 3.15 3.29
C THR A 169 1.58 4.07 3.33
N THR A 170 0.88 4.14 4.47
CA THR A 170 -0.28 5.01 4.70
C THR A 170 0.06 6.49 4.51
N LEU A 171 1.23 6.94 4.99
CA LEU A 171 1.67 8.33 4.79
C LEU A 171 1.90 8.63 3.31
N LEU A 172 2.49 7.70 2.57
CA LEU A 172 2.79 7.89 1.14
C LEU A 172 1.53 7.79 0.27
N SER A 173 0.62 6.86 0.56
CA SER A 173 -0.67 6.78 -0.12
C SER A 173 -1.56 7.98 0.25
N GLY A 174 -1.53 8.44 1.49
CA GLY A 174 -2.20 9.66 1.93
C GLY A 174 -1.67 10.92 1.22
N TYR A 175 -0.36 11.02 1.02
CA TYR A 175 0.24 12.09 0.20
C TYR A 175 -0.32 12.11 -1.23
N ARG A 176 -0.53 10.94 -1.86
CA ARG A 176 -1.18 10.86 -3.18
C ARG A 176 -2.64 11.32 -3.15
N VAL A 177 -3.40 10.96 -2.12
CA VAL A 177 -4.79 11.41 -1.95
C VAL A 177 -4.83 12.94 -1.87
N VAL A 178 -3.96 13.56 -1.07
CA VAL A 178 -3.87 15.02 -0.94
C VAL A 178 -3.51 15.67 -2.28
N CYS A 179 -2.51 15.15 -2.99
CA CYS A 179 -2.15 15.66 -4.32
C CYS A 179 -3.30 15.55 -5.33
N PHE A 180 -4.01 14.42 -5.30
CA PHE A 180 -5.18 14.15 -6.14
C PHE A 180 -6.32 15.14 -5.86
N VAL A 181 -6.62 15.41 -4.60
CA VAL A 181 -7.67 16.37 -4.20
C VAL A 181 -7.31 17.80 -4.62
N ILE A 182 -6.05 18.21 -4.49
CA ILE A 182 -5.61 19.59 -4.80
C ILE A 182 -5.51 19.82 -6.31
N ASN A 183 -4.94 18.87 -7.08
CA ASN A 183 -4.58 19.09 -8.48
C ASN A 183 -5.51 18.39 -9.48
N GLY A 184 -6.48 17.59 -9.02
CA GLY A 184 -7.32 16.75 -9.87
C GLY A 184 -6.56 15.61 -10.59
N SER A 185 -5.27 15.47 -10.31
CA SER A 185 -4.40 14.40 -10.81
C SER A 185 -3.49 13.92 -9.69
N ARG A 186 -2.98 12.68 -9.80
CA ARG A 186 -2.30 11.99 -8.70
C ARG A 186 -1.03 12.70 -8.18
N PHE A 187 -0.50 13.73 -8.88
CA PHE A 187 0.69 14.50 -8.48
C PHE A 187 0.67 15.97 -8.92
N HIS A 188 1.50 16.78 -8.25
CA HIS A 188 1.83 18.15 -8.63
C HIS A 188 2.56 18.12 -9.99
N LEU A 189 1.90 18.59 -11.05
CA LEU A 189 2.49 18.88 -12.35
C LEU A 189 3.11 20.28 -12.33
#